data_AF-A0A6P5FG63-F1
#
_entry.id   AF-A0A6P5FG63-F1
#
_cell.length_a   1.000
_cell.length_b   1.000
_cell.length_c   1.000
_cell.angle_alpha   90.00
_cell.angle_beta   90.00
_cell.angle_gamma   90.00
#
_symmetry.space_group_name_H-M   'P 1'
#
loop_
_entity.id
_entity.type
_entity.pdbx_description
1 polymer ?
#
loop_
_entity_poly.entity_id
_entity_poly.type
_entity_poly.pdbx_seq_one_letter_code
_entity_poly.pdbx_strand_id
1 'polypeptide(L)'
;MAEFVDHYSVLGLPSGEEGAKLTLGEIKKAFRAQSLSRHPDKRPADPAATADFQRLLASYDALRHPSTRRLLDARLRLRCRRRKRDSASMRDSLAAILRRWRAESAKRRAESEACWAELRKCTDEREAEAERRMAKREASCEALARKYPFLKDLVPQCLERWRAESERRRAEFRKSVDEREAEWRRHWAEFEALYRGFVPNHS
;
A
#
# COMPACT_ATOMS: atom_id res chain seq x y z
N MET A 1 -28.69 -22.91 18.37
CA MET A 1 -28.11 -21.60 18.80
C MET A 1 -29.17 -20.55 18.55
N ALA A 2 -29.55 -19.73 19.52
CA ALA A 2 -30.55 -18.68 19.31
C ALA A 2 -30.01 -17.64 18.33
N GLU A 3 -30.57 -17.61 17.12
CA GLU A 3 -30.26 -16.64 16.08
C GLU A 3 -30.55 -15.22 16.61
N PHE A 4 -29.61 -14.30 16.44
CA PHE A 4 -29.79 -12.93 16.90
C PHE A 4 -30.73 -12.21 15.93
N VAL A 5 -31.99 -12.07 16.31
CA VAL A 5 -32.99 -11.33 15.54
C VAL A 5 -32.95 -9.87 15.93
N ASP A 6 -32.76 -9.01 14.93
CA ASP A 6 -32.87 -7.57 15.11
C ASP A 6 -34.33 -7.14 15.03
N HIS A 7 -34.97 -7.02 16.19
CA HIS A 7 -36.40 -6.69 16.28
C HIS A 7 -36.75 -5.32 15.67
N TYR A 8 -35.81 -4.36 15.66
CA TYR A 8 -36.03 -3.07 15.03
C TYR A 8 -36.05 -3.22 13.50
N SER A 9 -35.12 -4.00 12.93
CA SER A 9 -35.10 -4.26 11.49
C SER A 9 -36.32 -5.04 10.99
N VAL A 10 -36.87 -5.96 11.79
CA VAL A 10 -38.11 -6.71 11.45
C VAL A 10 -39.31 -5.77 11.27
N LEU A 11 -39.37 -4.70 12.07
CA LEU A 11 -40.37 -3.63 11.99
C LEU A 11 -40.06 -2.57 10.92
N GLY A 12 -38.91 -2.66 10.25
CA GLY A 12 -38.46 -1.66 9.27
C GLY A 12 -37.94 -0.36 9.90
N LEU A 13 -37.47 -0.42 11.14
CA LEU A 13 -36.92 0.71 11.88
C LEU A 13 -35.37 0.68 11.85
N PRO A 14 -34.71 1.85 11.98
CA PRO A 14 -33.26 1.90 12.09
C PRO A 14 -32.78 1.16 13.34
N SER A 15 -31.76 0.30 13.17
CA SER A 15 -31.19 -0.50 14.25
C SER A 15 -30.10 0.25 15.01
N GLY A 16 -29.79 -0.21 16.22
CA GLY A 16 -28.67 0.28 17.02
C GLY A 16 -29.05 1.47 17.91
N GLU A 17 -28.21 2.51 17.92
CA GLU A 17 -28.44 3.68 18.79
C GLU A 17 -29.62 4.53 18.34
N GLU A 18 -29.96 4.51 17.05
CA GLU A 18 -31.12 5.22 16.50
C GLU A 18 -32.43 4.51 16.88
N GLY A 19 -32.48 3.17 16.82
CA GLY A 19 -33.62 2.38 17.27
C GLY A 19 -33.91 2.52 18.77
N ALA A 20 -32.86 2.64 19.59
CA ALA A 20 -33.00 2.86 21.02
C ALA A 20 -33.60 4.24 21.37
N LYS A 21 -33.54 5.23 20.47
CA LYS A 21 -34.13 6.58 20.66
C LYS A 21 -35.62 6.62 20.33
N LEU A 22 -36.15 5.62 19.61
CA LEU A 22 -37.53 5.61 19.14
C LEU A 22 -38.52 5.51 20.30
N THR A 23 -39.63 6.23 20.19
CA THR A 23 -40.71 6.16 21.17
C THR A 23 -41.59 4.93 20.93
N LEU A 24 -42.31 4.48 21.97
CA LEU A 24 -43.30 3.41 21.82
C LEU A 24 -44.40 3.74 20.80
N GLY A 25 -44.71 5.04 20.63
CA GLY A 25 -45.68 5.50 19.64
C GLY A 25 -45.23 5.23 18.19
N GLU A 26 -43.96 5.50 17.90
CA GLU A 26 -43.35 5.23 16.59
C GLU A 26 -43.25 3.73 16.31
N ILE A 27 -42.87 2.94 17.31
CA ILE A 27 -42.82 1.47 17.21
C ILE A 27 -44.20 0.90 16.92
N LYS A 28 -45.25 1.40 17.60
CA LYS A 28 -46.65 1.01 17.33
C LYS A 28 -47.09 1.40 15.92
N LYS A 29 -46.73 2.59 15.45
CA LYS A 29 -47.05 3.05 14.09
C LYS A 29 -46.40 2.16 13.04
N ALA A 30 -45.12 1.84 13.20
CA ALA A 30 -44.39 0.94 12.31
C ALA A 30 -44.98 -0.48 12.32
N PHE A 31 -45.31 -1.01 13.51
CA PHE A 31 -45.98 -2.31 13.63
C PHE A 31 -47.32 -2.35 12.89
N ARG A 32 -48.16 -1.32 13.03
CA ARG A 32 -49.45 -1.25 12.31
C ARG A 32 -49.25 -1.22 10.80
N ALA A 33 -48.30 -0.41 10.32
CA ALA A 33 -47.99 -0.33 8.89
C ALA A 33 -47.49 -1.67 8.33
N GLN A 34 -46.55 -2.33 9.02
CA GLN A 34 -46.02 -3.64 8.63
C GLN A 34 -47.04 -4.76 8.76
N SER A 35 -47.93 -4.69 9.75
CA SER A 35 -49.01 -5.68 9.93
C SER A 35 -49.98 -5.64 8.78
N LEU A 36 -50.33 -4.44 8.28
CA LEU A 36 -51.23 -4.27 7.14
C LEU A 36 -50.63 -4.78 5.82
N SER A 37 -49.31 -4.70 5.65
CA SER A 37 -48.63 -5.17 4.43
C SER A 37 -48.37 -6.67 4.45
N ARG A 38 -48.07 -7.24 5.63
CA ARG A 38 -47.72 -8.65 5.80
C ARG A 38 -48.86 -9.54 6.31
N HIS A 39 -50.09 -9.02 6.37
CA HIS A 39 -51.23 -9.77 6.89
C HIS A 39 -51.53 -11.01 6.04
N PRO A 40 -51.73 -12.20 6.64
CA PRO A 40 -52.00 -13.44 5.91
C PRO A 40 -53.28 -13.36 5.05
N ASP A 41 -54.29 -12.61 5.49
CA ASP A 41 -55.55 -12.38 4.74
C ASP A 41 -55.34 -11.70 3.37
N LYS A 42 -54.31 -10.86 3.24
CA LYS A 42 -53.96 -10.20 1.96
C LYS A 42 -52.98 -11.01 1.12
N ARG A 43 -52.40 -12.08 1.68
CA ARG A 43 -51.43 -12.97 1.03
C ARG A 43 -51.84 -14.45 1.16
N PRO A 44 -53.07 -14.83 0.73
CA PRO A 44 -53.55 -16.21 0.89
C PRO A 44 -52.74 -17.23 0.07
N ALA A 45 -52.02 -16.78 -0.97
CA ALA A 45 -51.19 -17.63 -1.83
C ALA A 45 -49.78 -17.92 -1.27
N ASP A 46 -49.37 -17.25 -0.18
CA ASP A 46 -48.01 -17.36 0.35
C ASP A 46 -47.98 -18.12 1.69
N PRO A 47 -47.42 -19.34 1.74
CA PRO A 47 -47.33 -20.12 2.98
C PRO A 47 -46.39 -19.49 4.03
N ALA A 48 -45.49 -18.57 3.64
CA ALA A 48 -44.59 -17.87 4.56
C ALA A 48 -45.25 -16.66 5.25
N ALA A 49 -46.42 -16.20 4.78
CA ALA A 49 -47.09 -15.01 5.32
C ALA A 49 -47.44 -15.16 6.81
N THR A 50 -47.88 -16.35 7.23
CA THR A 50 -48.17 -16.64 8.65
C THR A 50 -46.91 -16.59 9.51
N ALA A 51 -45.80 -17.17 9.03
CA ALA A 51 -44.53 -17.18 9.76
C ALA A 51 -43.93 -15.77 9.87
N ASP A 52 -44.02 -14.96 8.82
CA ASP A 52 -43.57 -13.56 8.82
C ASP A 52 -44.40 -12.70 9.79
N PHE A 53 -45.71 -12.91 9.83
CA PHE A 53 -46.59 -12.20 10.75
C PHE A 53 -46.31 -12.59 12.22
N GLN A 54 -46.08 -13.88 12.49
CA GLN A 54 -45.67 -14.35 13.81
C GLN A 54 -44.32 -13.75 14.25
N ARG A 55 -43.34 -13.64 13.34
CA ARG A 55 -42.05 -12.97 13.61
C ARG A 55 -42.20 -11.49 13.89
N LEU A 56 -43.10 -10.81 13.17
CA LEU A 56 -43.42 -9.40 13.39
C LEU A 56 -44.04 -9.19 14.78
N LEU A 57 -45.02 -10.03 15.15
CA LEU A 57 -45.69 -9.98 16.44
C LEU A 57 -44.71 -10.22 17.59
N ALA A 58 -43.90 -11.28 17.51
CA ALA A 58 -42.88 -11.59 18.50
C ALA A 58 -41.87 -10.44 18.68
N SER A 59 -41.51 -9.75 17.59
CA SER A 59 -40.61 -8.60 17.64
C SER A 59 -41.25 -7.38 18.28
N TYR A 60 -42.53 -7.12 18.02
CA TYR A 60 -43.27 -6.05 18.67
C TYR A 60 -43.43 -6.31 20.18
N ASP A 61 -43.78 -7.54 20.58
CA ASP A 61 -43.92 -7.89 21.99
C ASP A 61 -42.60 -7.75 22.76
N ALA A 62 -41.48 -8.12 22.12
CA ALA A 62 -40.16 -7.95 22.70
C ALA A 62 -39.76 -6.47 22.90
N LEU A 63 -40.24 -5.56 22.04
CA LEU A 63 -39.98 -4.10 22.15
C LEU A 63 -41.03 -3.34 22.96
N ARG A 64 -42.21 -3.93 23.17
CA ARG A 64 -43.32 -3.33 23.92
C ARG A 64 -43.00 -3.18 25.40
N HIS A 65 -42.30 -4.17 25.99
CA HIS A 65 -41.97 -4.14 27.41
C HIS A 65 -40.65 -3.41 27.67
N PRO A 66 -40.61 -2.46 28.63
CA PRO A 66 -39.41 -1.65 28.88
C PRO A 66 -38.22 -2.46 29.40
N SER A 67 -38.47 -3.53 30.16
CA SER A 67 -37.43 -4.43 30.69
C SER A 67 -36.75 -5.23 29.59
N THR A 68 -37.53 -5.87 28.71
CA THR A 68 -37.01 -6.63 27.56
C THR A 68 -36.33 -5.72 26.56
N ARG A 69 -36.88 -4.53 26.31
CA ARG A 69 -36.28 -3.51 25.45
C ARG A 69 -34.90 -3.08 25.94
N ARG A 70 -34.73 -2.81 27.24
CA ARG A 70 -33.43 -2.45 27.82
C ARG A 70 -32.37 -3.53 27.61
N LEU A 71 -32.74 -4.81 27.79
CA LEU A 71 -31.82 -5.93 27.57
C LEU A 71 -31.41 -6.08 26.10
N LEU A 72 -32.38 -5.93 25.19
CA LEU A 72 -32.15 -5.93 23.74
C LEU A 72 -31.23 -4.79 23.32
N ASP A 73 -31.51 -3.57 23.78
CA ASP A 73 -30.71 -2.38 23.49
C ASP A 73 -29.27 -2.53 24.02
N ALA A 74 -29.10 -3.07 25.24
CA ALA A 74 -27.78 -3.36 25.80
C ALA A 74 -27.01 -4.38 24.94
N ARG A 75 -27.67 -5.45 24.50
CA ARG A 75 -27.06 -6.48 23.64
C ARG A 75 -26.70 -5.92 22.25
N LEU A 76 -27.57 -5.11 21.65
CA LEU A 76 -27.33 -4.41 20.38
C LEU A 76 -26.12 -3.47 20.49
N ARG A 77 -26.03 -2.69 21.57
CA ARG A 77 -24.89 -1.79 21.83
C ARG A 77 -23.56 -2.55 21.93
N LEU A 78 -23.52 -3.65 22.67
CA LEU A 78 -22.32 -4.48 22.80
C LEU A 78 -21.89 -5.07 21.45
N ARG A 79 -22.84 -5.57 20.66
CA ARG A 79 -22.57 -6.11 19.32
C ARG A 79 -22.08 -5.03 18.35
N CYS A 80 -22.70 -3.85 18.34
CA CYS A 80 -22.25 -2.72 17.53
C CYS A 80 -20.85 -2.25 17.93
N ARG A 81 -20.54 -2.16 19.24
CA ARG A 81 -19.20 -1.85 19.73
C ARG A 81 -18.17 -2.89 19.29
N ARG A 82 -18.50 -4.18 19.41
CA ARG A 82 -17.64 -5.28 18.96
C ARG A 82 -17.39 -5.22 17.46
N ARG A 83 -18.43 -5.08 16.65
CA ARG A 83 -18.29 -4.94 15.19
C ARG A 83 -17.42 -3.74 14.81
N LYS A 84 -17.62 -2.57 15.43
CA LYS A 84 -16.76 -1.39 15.19
C LYS A 84 -15.30 -1.65 15.57
N ARG A 85 -15.05 -2.32 16.71
CA ARG A 85 -13.70 -2.71 17.13
C ARG A 85 -13.07 -3.71 16.16
N ASP A 86 -13.81 -4.74 15.76
CA ASP A 86 -13.33 -5.77 14.84
C ASP A 86 -13.03 -5.16 13.45
N SER A 87 -13.90 -4.27 12.96
CA SER A 87 -13.65 -3.50 11.72
C SER A 87 -12.47 -2.54 11.84
N ALA A 88 -12.24 -1.93 13.00
CA ALA A 88 -11.04 -1.12 13.22
C ALA A 88 -9.78 -1.99 13.26
N SER A 89 -9.79 -3.09 14.02
CA SER A 89 -8.70 -4.05 14.12
C SER A 89 -8.32 -4.65 12.76
N MET A 90 -9.30 -4.95 11.90
CA MET A 90 -9.05 -5.42 10.53
C MET A 90 -8.36 -4.35 9.68
N ARG A 91 -8.80 -3.09 9.76
CA ARG A 91 -8.14 -1.97 9.07
C ARG A 91 -6.71 -1.75 9.58
N ASP A 92 -6.52 -1.80 10.89
CA ASP A 92 -5.20 -1.65 11.51
C ASP A 92 -4.25 -2.79 11.11
N SER A 93 -4.76 -4.01 11.03
CA SER A 93 -4.01 -5.19 10.57
C SER A 93 -3.59 -5.03 9.11
N LEU A 94 -4.50 -4.61 8.23
CA LEU A 94 -4.19 -4.33 6.83
C LEU A 94 -3.16 -3.19 6.70
N ALA A 95 -3.32 -2.11 7.47
CA ALA A 95 -2.36 -1.01 7.50
C ALA A 95 -0.98 -1.46 7.98
N ALA A 96 -0.90 -2.36 8.98
CA ALA A 96 0.36 -2.92 9.46
C ALA A 96 1.05 -3.78 8.39
N ILE A 97 0.31 -4.61 7.66
CA ILE A 97 0.82 -5.39 6.52
C ILE A 97 1.39 -4.45 5.45
N LEU A 98 0.65 -3.42 5.07
CA LEU A 98 1.10 -2.44 4.08
C LEU A 98 2.35 -1.67 4.53
N ARG A 99 2.44 -1.28 5.81
CA ARG A 99 3.63 -0.63 6.37
C ARG A 99 4.85 -1.53 6.32
N ARG A 100 4.71 -2.80 6.76
CA ARG A 100 5.80 -3.78 6.73
C ARG A 100 6.31 -3.96 5.31
N TRP A 101 5.40 -4.12 4.36
CA TRP A 101 5.76 -4.30 2.97
C TRP A 101 6.45 -3.05 2.38
N ARG A 102 5.94 -1.84 2.65
CA ARG A 102 6.61 -0.58 2.25
C ARG A 102 8.03 -0.47 2.83
N ALA A 103 8.22 -0.83 4.10
CA ALA A 103 9.52 -0.80 4.74
C ALA A 103 10.48 -1.83 4.11
N GLU A 104 10.01 -3.03 3.81
CA GLU A 104 10.82 -4.05 3.12
C GLU A 104 11.23 -3.60 1.71
N SER A 105 10.30 -3.00 0.96
CA SER A 105 10.58 -2.46 -0.37
C SER A 105 11.55 -1.28 -0.34
N ALA A 106 11.42 -0.38 0.64
CA ALA A 106 12.37 0.70 0.87
C ALA A 106 13.76 0.17 1.23
N LYS A 107 13.83 -0.90 2.02
CA LYS A 107 15.10 -1.58 2.36
C LYS A 107 15.77 -2.16 1.10
N ARG A 108 15.02 -2.88 0.26
CA ARG A 108 15.54 -3.44 -1.00
C ARG A 108 16.07 -2.35 -1.95
N ARG A 109 15.39 -1.19 -1.98
CA ARG A 109 15.86 -0.01 -2.72
C ARG A 109 17.19 0.47 -2.18
N ALA A 110 17.28 0.70 -0.87
CA ALA A 110 18.49 1.18 -0.22
C ALA A 110 19.67 0.22 -0.40
N GLU A 111 19.44 -1.09 -0.30
CA GLU A 111 20.46 -2.12 -0.56
C GLU A 111 20.97 -2.08 -2.01
N SER A 112 20.06 -1.90 -2.97
CA SER A 112 20.42 -1.81 -4.39
C SER A 112 21.13 -0.49 -4.73
N GLU A 113 20.67 0.64 -4.20
CA GLU A 113 21.33 1.94 -4.34
C GLU A 113 22.72 1.93 -3.71
N ALA A 114 22.88 1.26 -2.56
CA ALA A 114 24.18 1.05 -1.94
C ALA A 114 25.10 0.22 -2.84
N CYS A 115 24.60 -0.83 -3.49
CA CYS A 115 25.38 -1.62 -4.45
C CYS A 115 25.88 -0.77 -5.63
N TRP A 116 25.02 0.08 -6.20
CA TRP A 116 25.42 1.01 -7.27
C TRP A 116 26.41 2.07 -6.77
N ALA A 117 26.23 2.58 -5.56
CA ALA A 117 27.16 3.52 -4.94
C ALA A 117 28.55 2.90 -4.72
N GLU A 118 28.62 1.65 -4.26
CA GLU A 118 29.88 0.91 -4.11
C GLU A 118 30.54 0.63 -5.47
N LEU A 119 29.75 0.28 -6.49
CA LEU A 119 30.29 0.12 -7.85
C LEU A 119 30.92 1.44 -8.33
N ARG A 120 30.24 2.58 -8.11
CA ARG A 120 30.75 3.90 -8.50
C ARG A 120 32.04 4.28 -7.78
N LYS A 121 32.14 4.00 -6.48
CA LYS A 121 33.42 4.18 -5.76
C LYS A 121 34.53 3.34 -6.38
N CYS A 122 34.25 2.07 -6.68
CA CYS A 122 35.24 1.19 -7.30
C CYS A 122 35.65 1.68 -8.71
N THR A 123 34.73 2.26 -9.48
CA THR A 123 35.06 2.86 -10.79
C THR A 123 35.90 4.12 -10.62
N ASP A 124 35.54 5.01 -9.71
CA ASP A 124 36.26 6.26 -9.44
C ASP A 124 37.69 5.98 -8.92
N GLU A 125 37.84 4.98 -8.04
CA GLU A 125 39.14 4.51 -7.55
C GLU A 125 40.00 3.94 -8.68
N ARG A 126 39.41 3.13 -9.57
CA ARG A 126 40.10 2.60 -10.75
C ARG A 126 40.51 3.69 -11.73
N GLU A 127 39.66 4.70 -11.93
CA GLU A 127 39.98 5.86 -12.75
C GLU A 127 41.12 6.67 -12.13
N ALA A 128 41.05 6.96 -10.83
CA ALA A 128 42.10 7.67 -10.10
C ALA A 128 43.43 6.90 -10.08
N GLU A 129 43.42 5.58 -9.90
CA GLU A 129 44.62 4.76 -10.00
C GLU A 129 45.19 4.79 -11.42
N ALA A 130 44.32 4.68 -12.42
CA ALA A 130 44.73 4.78 -13.81
C ALA A 130 45.36 6.15 -14.08
N GLU A 131 44.78 7.27 -13.63
CA GLU A 131 45.37 8.62 -13.70
C GLU A 131 46.73 8.72 -13.02
N ARG A 132 46.88 8.17 -11.81
CA ARG A 132 48.18 8.11 -11.13
C ARG A 132 49.21 7.34 -11.94
N ARG A 133 48.81 6.23 -12.57
CA ARG A 133 49.67 5.46 -13.49
C ARG A 133 49.99 6.26 -14.76
N MET A 134 49.03 7.05 -15.28
CA MET A 134 49.25 7.96 -16.41
C MET A 134 50.30 9.03 -16.05
N ALA A 135 50.09 9.76 -14.96
CA ALA A 135 50.97 10.83 -14.50
C ALA A 135 52.40 10.32 -14.30
N LYS A 136 52.56 9.10 -13.76
CA LYS A 136 53.89 8.46 -13.63
C LYS A 136 54.53 8.16 -14.99
N ARG A 137 53.75 7.69 -15.96
CA ARG A 137 54.22 7.43 -17.34
C ARG A 137 54.58 8.72 -18.07
N GLU A 138 53.77 9.76 -17.92
CA GLU A 138 54.02 11.08 -18.49
C GLU A 138 55.30 11.70 -17.92
N ALA A 139 55.47 11.68 -16.60
CA ALA A 139 56.70 12.11 -15.95
C ALA A 139 57.93 11.31 -16.44
N SER A 140 57.77 10.00 -16.68
CA SER A 140 58.83 9.16 -17.26
C SER A 140 59.15 9.53 -18.70
N CYS A 141 58.14 9.84 -19.52
CA CYS A 141 58.31 10.26 -20.91
C CYS A 141 58.93 11.65 -21.02
N GLU A 142 58.52 12.59 -20.18
CA GLU A 142 59.14 13.92 -20.06
C GLU A 142 60.60 13.82 -19.62
N ALA A 143 60.92 12.95 -18.65
CA ALA A 143 62.30 12.71 -18.24
C ALA A 143 63.16 12.15 -19.39
N LEU A 144 62.61 11.26 -20.21
CA LEU A 144 63.28 10.75 -21.42
C LEU A 144 63.47 11.83 -22.48
N ALA A 145 62.47 12.69 -22.71
CA ALA A 145 62.57 13.81 -23.65
C ALA A 145 63.65 14.83 -23.22
N ARG A 146 63.80 15.07 -21.91
CA ARG A 146 64.90 15.89 -21.36
C ARG A 146 66.27 15.27 -21.58
N LYS A 147 66.38 13.94 -21.45
CA LYS A 147 67.63 13.20 -21.64
C LYS A 147 68.03 13.08 -23.11
N TYR A 148 67.05 13.02 -24.01
CA TYR A 148 67.24 12.74 -25.43
C TYR A 148 66.56 13.81 -26.31
N PRO A 149 67.27 14.87 -26.72
CA PRO A 149 66.71 16.01 -27.44
C PRO A 149 66.05 15.67 -28.79
N PHE A 150 66.47 14.58 -29.43
CA PHE A 150 65.89 14.12 -30.71
C PHE A 150 64.45 13.57 -30.56
N LEU A 151 64.02 13.27 -29.33
CA LEU A 151 62.67 12.76 -29.02
C LEU A 151 61.68 13.87 -28.62
N LYS A 152 62.13 15.13 -28.54
CA LYS A 152 61.35 16.24 -27.98
C LYS A 152 60.00 16.48 -28.67
N ASP A 153 59.92 16.21 -29.98
CA ASP A 153 58.72 16.45 -30.78
C ASP A 153 57.85 15.18 -30.92
N LEU A 154 58.44 14.00 -30.79
CA LEU A 154 57.77 12.70 -30.95
C LEU A 154 57.05 12.27 -29.66
N VAL A 155 57.68 12.48 -28.50
CA VAL A 155 57.14 12.08 -27.20
C VAL A 155 55.79 12.76 -26.87
N PRO A 156 55.63 14.09 -27.07
CA PRO A 156 54.34 14.75 -26.84
C PRO A 156 53.23 14.21 -27.74
N GLN A 157 53.49 13.99 -29.04
CA GLN A 157 52.50 13.45 -29.99
C GLN A 157 52.04 12.05 -29.61
N CYS A 158 52.95 11.19 -29.16
CA CYS A 158 52.61 9.85 -28.67
C CYS A 158 51.79 9.90 -27.38
N LEU A 159 52.15 10.80 -26.44
CA LEU A 159 51.42 10.99 -25.18
C LEU A 159 50.00 11.51 -25.42
N GLU A 160 49.82 12.51 -26.29
CA GLU A 160 48.50 13.05 -26.62
C GLU A 160 47.58 12.01 -27.25
N ARG A 161 48.07 11.25 -28.23
CA ARG A 161 47.30 10.17 -28.85
C ARG A 161 46.89 9.10 -27.84
N TRP A 162 47.80 8.76 -26.93
CA TRP A 162 47.54 7.78 -25.89
C TRP A 162 46.60 8.29 -24.78
N ARG A 163 46.70 9.57 -24.40
CA ARG A 163 45.74 10.26 -23.50
C ARG A 163 44.34 10.22 -24.11
N ALA A 164 44.21 10.65 -25.38
CA ALA A 164 42.94 10.66 -26.08
C ALA A 164 42.32 9.25 -26.20
N GLU A 165 43.12 8.23 -26.49
CA GLU A 165 42.63 6.84 -26.55
C GLU A 165 42.22 6.31 -25.16
N SER A 166 42.97 6.65 -24.12
CA SER A 166 42.67 6.26 -22.74
C SER A 166 41.42 6.94 -22.21
N GLU A 167 41.24 8.23 -22.48
CA GLU A 167 40.03 8.99 -22.14
C GLU A 167 38.81 8.45 -22.88
N ARG A 168 38.94 8.11 -24.18
CA ARG A 168 37.86 7.47 -24.94
C ARG A 168 37.40 6.16 -24.30
N ARG A 169 38.33 5.26 -23.98
CA ARG A 169 38.00 3.97 -23.33
C ARG A 169 37.35 4.15 -21.95
N ARG A 170 37.79 5.14 -21.17
CA ARG A 170 37.16 5.47 -19.87
C ARG A 170 35.77 6.06 -20.05
N ALA A 171 35.60 6.98 -21.00
CA ALA A 171 34.31 7.56 -21.32
C ALA A 171 33.30 6.51 -21.81
N GLU A 172 33.72 5.57 -22.64
CA GLU A 172 32.92 4.42 -23.07
C GLU A 172 32.50 3.54 -21.89
N PHE A 173 33.44 3.22 -21.00
CA PHE A 173 33.15 2.43 -19.81
C PHE A 173 32.17 3.14 -18.86
N ARG A 174 32.41 4.43 -18.57
CA ARG A 174 31.52 5.25 -17.75
C ARG A 174 30.11 5.31 -18.35
N LYS A 175 30.02 5.54 -19.67
CA LYS A 175 28.74 5.54 -20.38
C LYS A 175 28.01 4.20 -20.23
N SER A 176 28.71 3.06 -20.31
CA SER A 176 28.11 1.74 -20.12
C SER A 176 27.59 1.52 -18.69
N VAL A 177 28.29 2.05 -17.68
CA VAL A 177 27.85 1.99 -16.27
C VAL A 177 26.62 2.88 -16.06
N ASP A 178 26.65 4.11 -16.58
CA ASP A 178 25.54 5.07 -16.49
C ASP A 178 24.27 4.54 -17.18
N GLU A 179 24.42 3.90 -18.35
CA GLU A 179 23.33 3.27 -19.09
C GLU A 179 22.67 2.14 -18.27
N ARG A 180 23.48 1.26 -17.67
CA ARG A 180 22.97 0.16 -16.82
C ARG A 180 22.31 0.65 -15.54
N GLU A 181 22.85 1.71 -14.92
CA GLU A 181 22.21 2.35 -13.77
C GLU A 181 20.87 2.97 -14.17
N ALA A 182 20.81 3.64 -15.32
CA ALA A 182 19.58 4.24 -15.84
C ALA A 182 18.52 3.18 -16.16
N GLU A 183 18.89 2.07 -16.77
CA GLU A 183 18.01 0.92 -17.00
C GLU A 183 17.47 0.35 -15.69
N TRP A 184 18.34 0.13 -14.69
CA TRP A 184 17.92 -0.32 -13.37
C TRP A 184 16.93 0.66 -12.71
N ARG A 185 17.20 1.97 -12.77
CA ARG A 185 16.30 3.01 -12.24
C ARG A 185 14.94 2.99 -12.94
N ARG A 186 14.91 2.76 -14.26
CA ARG A 186 13.67 2.63 -15.04
C ARG A 186 12.87 1.40 -14.62
N HIS A 187 13.50 0.22 -14.59
CA HIS A 187 12.85 -1.00 -14.13
C HIS A 187 12.33 -0.89 -12.70
N TRP A 188 13.08 -0.22 -11.81
CA TRP A 188 12.62 0.02 -10.45
C TRP A 188 11.42 0.98 -10.40
N ALA A 189 11.42 2.04 -11.21
CA ALA A 189 10.31 2.97 -11.31
C ALA A 189 9.04 2.30 -11.90
N GLU A 190 9.20 1.43 -12.90
CA GLU A 190 8.11 0.62 -13.47
C GLU A 190 7.55 -0.37 -12.44
N PHE A 191 8.42 -1.07 -11.71
CA PHE A 191 8.02 -1.93 -10.60
C PHE A 191 7.25 -1.15 -9.53
N GLU A 192 7.72 0.05 -9.17
CA GLU A 192 7.05 0.92 -8.20
C GLU A 192 5.70 1.43 -8.72
N ALA A 193 5.59 1.77 -10.01
CA ALA A 193 4.35 2.22 -10.64
C ALA A 193 3.29 1.11 -10.70
N LEU A 194 3.68 -0.11 -11.10
CA LEU A 194 2.82 -1.30 -11.04
C LEU A 194 2.34 -1.56 -9.61
N TYR A 195 3.23 -1.34 -8.64
CA TYR A 195 2.90 -1.54 -7.24
C TYR A 195 1.96 -0.46 -6.67
N ARG A 196 2.16 0.80 -7.07
CA ARG A 196 1.27 1.91 -6.70
C ARG A 196 -0.13 1.71 -7.30
N GLY A 197 -0.23 1.09 -8.49
CA GLY A 197 -1.50 0.73 -9.12
C GLY A 197 -2.27 -0.39 -8.42
N PHE A 198 -1.60 -1.26 -7.66
CA PHE A 198 -2.24 -2.37 -6.94
C PHE A 198 -2.80 -1.97 -5.57
N VAL A 199 -2.45 -0.79 -5.06
CA VAL A 199 -2.94 -0.25 -3.79
C VAL A 199 -3.93 0.88 -4.10
N PRO A 200 -5.26 0.67 -3.96
CA PRO A 200 -6.21 1.73 -4.16
C PRO A 200 -5.90 2.86 -3.16
N ASN A 201 -5.74 4.08 -3.66
CA ASN A 201 -5.83 5.27 -2.82
C ASN A 201 -7.26 5.32 -2.27
N HIS A 202 -7.47 4.73 -1.10
CA HIS A 202 -8.65 5.03 -0.30
C HIS A 202 -8.40 6.38 0.39
N SER A 203 -8.65 7.46 -0.38
CA SER A 203 -8.96 8.78 0.16
C SER A 203 -10.44 8.84 0.55
#